data_AF-K0W0D1-F1
#
_entry.id   AF-K0W0D1-F1
#
_cell.length_a   1.000
_cell.length_b   1.000
_cell.length_c   1.000
_cell.angle_alpha   90.00
_cell.angle_beta   90.00
_cell.angle_gamma   90.00
#
_symmetry.space_group_name_H-M   'P 1'
#
loop_
_entity.id
_entity.type
_entity.pdbx_description
1 polymer ?
#
loop_
_entity_poly.entity_id
_entity_poly.type
_entity_poly.pdbx_seq_one_letter_code
_entity_poly.pdbx_strand_id
1 'polypeptide(L)'
;MTDPIVDLLITSVKQQQPEFMPDPAATAQTKSLILLMLPAIQGGMWVGMLFAAYYCAVRIVAASGRGLRPREDIPSSLRMNRNSIFIFLAGLAACFFGGVPALVGATVIGTFGAGFMLSGFASLHFRTRGKDWRIPALILCYLASMLMLLPALLILVLGLSDTRKAIALTPTKDADAPKQSDTKI
;
A
#
# COMPACT_ATOMS: atom_id res chain seq x y z
N MET A 1 25.43 10.07 -1.58
CA MET A 1 24.77 11.27 -2.19
C MET A 1 23.91 12.05 -1.18
N THR A 2 23.56 11.48 -0.03
CA THR A 2 22.75 12.17 1.01
C THR A 2 23.59 12.91 2.05
N ASP A 3 24.86 12.52 2.21
CA ASP A 3 25.82 13.14 3.14
C ASP A 3 25.96 14.67 2.96
N PRO A 4 26.15 15.22 1.74
CA PRO A 4 26.29 16.67 1.57
C PRO A 4 25.02 17.46 1.91
N ILE A 5 23.82 16.87 1.77
CA ILE A 5 22.56 17.55 2.13
C ILE A 5 22.44 17.68 3.64
N VAL A 6 22.81 16.64 4.39
CA VAL A 6 22.72 16.67 5.85
C VAL A 6 23.84 17.52 6.44
N ASP A 7 25.02 17.52 5.83
CA ASP A 7 26.12 18.39 6.26
C ASP A 7 25.80 19.87 6.01
N LEU A 8 25.09 20.20 4.93
CA LEU A 8 24.58 21.55 4.65
C LEU A 8 23.50 21.96 5.66
N LEU A 9 22.59 21.05 6.01
CA LEU A 9 21.58 21.29 7.05
C LEU A 9 22.19 21.55 8.43
N ILE A 10 23.20 20.75 8.83
CA ILE A 10 23.93 20.94 10.09
C ILE A 10 24.66 22.29 10.10
N THR A 11 25.25 22.67 8.95
CA THR A 11 25.91 23.97 8.80
C THR A 11 24.92 25.13 8.98
N SER A 12 23.74 25.06 8.36
CA SER A 12 22.70 26.09 8.49
C SER A 12 22.10 26.17 9.90
N VAL A 13 21.94 25.04 10.60
CA VAL A 13 21.46 25.02 11.99
C VAL A 13 22.50 25.65 12.93
N LYS A 14 23.79 25.34 12.75
CA LYS A 14 24.87 25.97 13.51
C LYS A 14 24.97 27.49 13.31
N GLN A 15 24.63 27.97 12.11
CA GLN A 15 24.56 29.42 11.83
C GLN A 15 23.42 30.12 12.59
N GLN A 16 22.32 29.42 12.86
CA GLN A 16 21.16 29.98 13.57
C GLN A 16 21.22 29.77 15.09
N GLN A 17 21.86 28.69 15.55
CA GLN A 17 22.02 28.35 16.96
C GLN A 17 23.46 27.90 17.23
N PRO A 18 24.36 28.83 17.61
CA PRO A 18 25.77 28.51 17.88
C PRO A 18 25.97 27.49 19.01
N GLU A 19 25.01 27.45 19.94
CA GLU A 19 24.96 26.53 21.09
C GLU A 19 24.43 25.13 20.73
N PHE A 20 23.91 24.93 19.51
CA PHE A 20 23.40 23.62 19.09
C PHE A 20 24.58 22.65 18.88
N MET A 21 24.80 21.78 19.87
CA MET A 21 25.70 20.63 19.75
C MET A 21 24.92 19.42 19.25
N PRO A 22 24.98 19.07 17.95
CA PRO A 22 24.35 17.87 17.46
C PRO A 22 25.00 16.65 18.12
N ASP A 23 24.19 15.84 18.80
CA ASP A 23 24.63 14.52 19.24
C ASP A 23 25.03 13.69 17.99
N PRO A 24 26.30 13.23 17.89
CA PRO A 24 26.77 12.44 16.76
C PRO A 24 25.95 11.15 16.55
N ALA A 25 25.43 10.56 17.64
CA ALA A 25 24.62 9.35 17.55
C ALA A 25 23.23 9.66 16.96
N ALA A 26 22.54 10.68 17.49
CA ALA A 26 21.24 11.11 16.97
C ALA A 26 21.31 11.55 15.49
N THR A 27 22.38 12.23 15.08
CA THR A 27 22.56 12.65 13.68
C THR A 27 22.80 11.47 12.75
N ALA A 28 23.63 10.50 13.13
CA ALA A 28 23.84 9.28 12.35
C ALA A 28 22.56 8.45 12.21
N GLN A 29 21.78 8.33 13.29
CA GLN A 29 20.48 7.65 13.26
C GLN A 29 19.49 8.34 12.33
N THR A 30 19.42 9.67 12.39
CA THR A 30 18.55 10.47 11.50
C THR A 30 18.95 10.29 10.03
N LYS A 31 20.26 10.35 9.72
CA LYS A 31 20.78 10.07 8.36
C LYS A 31 20.34 8.70 7.87
N SER A 32 20.49 7.67 8.70
CA SER A 32 20.10 6.29 8.36
C SER A 32 18.59 6.16 8.12
N LEU A 33 17.77 6.82 8.93
CA LEU A 33 16.31 6.76 8.82
C LEU A 33 15.83 7.45 7.54
N ILE A 34 16.37 8.63 7.20
CA ILE A 34 16.07 9.32 5.95
C ILE A 34 16.43 8.46 4.74
N LEU A 35 17.62 7.84 4.76
CA LEU A 35 18.07 6.93 3.71
C LEU A 35 17.12 5.74 3.51
N LEU A 36 16.57 5.19 4.59
CA LEU A 36 15.62 4.09 4.55
C LEU A 36 14.22 4.55 4.07
N MET A 37 13.77 5.73 4.50
CA MET A 37 12.43 6.23 4.16
C MET A 37 12.28 6.60 2.69
N LEU A 38 13.33 7.14 2.06
CA LEU A 38 13.31 7.55 0.65
C LEU A 38 12.79 6.46 -0.30
N PRO A 39 13.39 5.26 -0.35
CA PRO A 39 12.90 4.18 -1.23
C PRO A 39 11.50 3.69 -0.85
N ALA A 40 11.15 3.67 0.44
CA ALA A 40 9.81 3.28 0.87
C ALA A 40 8.73 4.24 0.38
N ILE A 41 8.94 5.55 0.61
CA ILE A 41 8.00 6.59 0.15
C ILE A 41 7.92 6.58 -1.37
N GLN A 42 9.06 6.52 -2.06
CA GLN A 42 9.12 6.50 -3.52
C GLN A 42 8.36 5.30 -4.10
N GLY A 43 8.61 4.10 -3.56
CA GLY A 43 7.93 2.89 -3.98
C GLY A 43 6.41 2.97 -3.78
N GLY A 44 5.96 3.43 -2.61
CA GLY A 44 4.53 3.63 -2.34
C GLY A 44 3.89 4.67 -3.26
N MET A 45 4.58 5.78 -3.51
CA MET A 45 4.14 6.83 -4.43
C MET A 45 3.97 6.32 -5.86
N TRP A 46 4.90 5.50 -6.35
CA TRP A 46 4.80 4.88 -7.68
C TRP A 46 3.58 3.97 -7.81
N VAL A 47 3.30 3.14 -6.80
CA VAL A 47 2.10 2.29 -6.79
C VAL A 47 0.84 3.14 -6.84
N GLY A 48 0.76 4.20 -6.04
CA GLY A 48 -0.37 5.13 -6.05
C GLY A 48 -0.54 5.82 -7.42
N MET A 49 0.55 6.30 -8.01
CA MET A 49 0.56 6.96 -9.31
C MET A 49 0.12 6.01 -10.43
N LEU A 50 0.66 4.79 -10.48
CA LEU A 50 0.28 3.77 -11.45
C LEU A 50 -1.19 3.38 -11.32
N PHE A 51 -1.68 3.21 -10.09
CA PHE A 51 -3.09 2.92 -9.85
C PHE A 51 -3.99 4.09 -10.28
N ALA A 52 -3.60 5.33 -9.99
CA ALA A 52 -4.34 6.52 -10.43
C ALA A 52 -4.38 6.62 -11.97
N ALA A 53 -3.24 6.41 -12.64
CA ALA A 53 -3.17 6.38 -14.10
C ALA A 53 -4.06 5.29 -14.69
N TYR A 54 -3.99 4.07 -14.14
CA TYR A 54 -4.87 2.96 -14.51
C TYR A 54 -6.35 3.33 -14.34
N TYR A 55 -6.72 3.89 -13.19
CA TYR A 55 -8.09 4.29 -12.89
C TYR A 55 -8.62 5.30 -13.93
N CYS A 56 -7.83 6.33 -14.24
CA CYS A 56 -8.15 7.31 -15.27
C CYS A 56 -8.28 6.66 -16.66
N ALA A 57 -7.32 5.81 -17.05
CA ALA A 57 -7.33 5.12 -18.33
C ALA A 57 -8.61 4.28 -18.51
N VAL A 58 -9.01 3.51 -17.49
CA VAL A 58 -10.26 2.71 -17.54
C VAL A 58 -11.50 3.61 -17.66
N ARG A 59 -11.52 4.80 -17.04
CA ARG A 59 -12.62 5.77 -17.21
C ARG A 59 -12.67 6.30 -18.66
N ILE A 60 -11.53 6.65 -19.24
CA ILE A 60 -11.44 7.18 -20.61
C ILE A 60 -11.84 6.12 -21.64
N VAL A 61 -11.31 4.90 -21.54
CA VAL A 61 -11.62 3.80 -22.47
C VAL A 61 -13.11 3.44 -22.41
N ALA A 62 -13.69 3.40 -21.22
CA ALA A 62 -15.13 3.14 -21.05
C ALA A 62 -15.99 4.25 -21.66
N ALA A 63 -15.64 5.51 -21.44
CA ALA A 63 -16.34 6.65 -22.06
C ALA A 63 -16.21 6.65 -23.59
N SER A 64 -15.11 6.10 -24.11
CA SER A 64 -14.85 5.99 -25.55
C SER A 64 -15.56 4.79 -26.22
N GLY A 65 -16.31 3.98 -25.48
CA GLY A 65 -17.00 2.79 -26.01
C GLY A 65 -16.06 1.65 -26.44
N ARG A 66 -14.77 1.73 -26.13
CA ARG A 66 -13.74 0.73 -26.51
C ARG A 66 -13.51 -0.33 -25.43
N GLY A 67 -14.37 -0.40 -24.42
CA GLY A 67 -14.27 -1.38 -23.34
C GLY A 67 -14.72 -2.76 -23.79
N LEU A 68 -13.80 -3.72 -23.88
CA LEU A 68 -14.09 -5.11 -24.28
C LEU A 68 -14.75 -5.94 -23.15
N ARG A 69 -14.64 -5.49 -21.90
CA ARG A 69 -15.18 -6.19 -20.72
C ARG A 69 -15.99 -5.20 -19.87
N PRO A 70 -17.08 -5.65 -19.21
CA PRO A 70 -17.78 -4.84 -18.23
C PRO A 70 -16.82 -4.28 -17.18
N ARG A 71 -17.06 -3.05 -16.75
CA ARG A 71 -16.19 -2.37 -15.80
C ARG A 71 -16.13 -3.15 -14.50
N GLU A 72 -14.91 -3.40 -14.04
CA GLU A 72 -14.69 -4.02 -12.74
C GLU A 72 -15.07 -3.02 -11.63
N ASP A 73 -15.80 -3.52 -10.65
CA ASP A 73 -16.18 -2.75 -9.50
C ASP A 73 -15.03 -2.71 -8.49
N ILE A 74 -14.21 -1.66 -8.54
CA ILE A 74 -12.95 -1.56 -7.78
C ILE A 74 -13.12 -1.80 -6.27
N PRO A 75 -14.11 -1.20 -5.56
CA PRO A 75 -14.30 -1.47 -4.13
C PRO A 75 -14.48 -2.96 -3.78
N SER A 76 -15.14 -3.74 -4.65
CA SER A 76 -15.40 -5.17 -4.41
C SER A 76 -14.33 -6.10 -4.98
N SER A 77 -13.53 -5.64 -5.94
CA SER A 77 -12.55 -6.46 -6.69
C SER A 77 -11.10 -6.20 -6.29
N LEU A 78 -10.74 -4.98 -5.87
CA LEU A 78 -9.35 -4.62 -5.54
C LEU A 78 -8.94 -5.27 -4.22
N ARG A 79 -8.32 -6.45 -4.32
CA ARG A 79 -7.83 -7.25 -3.20
C ARG A 79 -6.48 -7.82 -3.57
N MET A 80 -5.53 -7.77 -2.64
CA MET A 80 -4.21 -8.36 -2.88
C MET A 80 -4.27 -9.89 -2.78
N ASN A 81 -3.35 -10.55 -3.49
CA ASN A 81 -3.15 -11.99 -3.35
C ASN A 81 -2.70 -12.29 -1.91
N ARG A 82 -3.22 -13.36 -1.32
CA ARG A 82 -2.78 -13.84 0.00
C ARG A 82 -1.26 -14.01 0.11
N ASN A 83 -0.59 -14.42 -0.97
CA ASN A 83 0.87 -14.60 -0.97
C ASN A 83 1.64 -13.27 -0.84
N SER A 84 1.01 -12.13 -1.17
CA SER A 84 1.62 -10.81 -1.01
C SER A 84 1.94 -10.47 0.44
N ILE A 85 1.27 -11.10 1.42
CA ILE A 85 1.56 -10.92 2.84
C ILE A 85 2.98 -11.41 3.14
N PHE A 86 3.38 -12.56 2.60
CA PHE A 86 4.72 -13.11 2.82
C PHE A 86 5.81 -12.23 2.22
N ILE A 87 5.57 -11.65 1.05
CA ILE A 87 6.51 -10.72 0.41
C ILE A 87 6.67 -9.44 1.24
N PHE A 88 5.56 -8.91 1.75
CA PHE A 88 5.60 -7.74 2.64
C PHE A 88 6.36 -8.03 3.93
N LEU A 89 6.14 -9.19 4.56
CA LEU A 89 6.87 -9.60 5.77
C LEU A 89 8.36 -9.86 5.48
N ALA A 90 8.70 -10.43 4.33
CA ALA A 90 10.09 -10.61 3.90
C ALA A 90 10.79 -9.26 3.68
N GLY A 91 10.10 -8.29 3.08
CA GLY A 91 10.60 -6.92 2.95
C GLY A 91 10.81 -6.24 4.31
N LEU A 92 9.88 -6.44 5.24
CA LEU A 92 10.00 -5.98 6.63
C LEU A 92 11.22 -6.59 7.33
N ALA A 93 11.42 -7.90 7.19
CA ALA A 93 12.59 -8.58 7.74
C ALA A 93 13.89 -8.05 7.12
N ALA A 94 13.91 -7.79 5.81
CA ALA A 94 15.07 -7.28 5.09
C ALA A 94 15.56 -5.90 5.62
N CYS A 95 14.66 -5.06 6.14
CA CYS A 95 15.03 -3.78 6.75
C CYS A 95 15.94 -3.90 7.99
N PHE A 96 15.97 -5.06 8.66
CA PHE A 96 16.82 -5.27 9.83
C PHE A 96 18.27 -5.64 9.50
N PHE A 97 18.58 -5.98 8.23
CA PHE A 97 19.92 -6.40 7.82
C PHE A 97 20.87 -5.24 7.50
N GLY A 98 20.38 -3.99 7.51
CA GLY A 98 21.16 -2.80 7.17
C GLY A 98 21.59 -2.74 5.70
N GLY A 99 22.33 -1.68 5.35
CA GLY A 99 22.94 -1.52 4.02
C GLY A 99 21.97 -1.64 2.84
N VAL A 100 22.43 -2.24 1.74
CA VAL A 100 21.64 -2.44 0.51
C VAL A 100 20.39 -3.32 0.73
N PRO A 101 20.47 -4.47 1.45
CA PRO A 101 19.27 -5.27 1.75
C PRO A 101 18.17 -4.47 2.45
N ALA A 102 18.53 -3.56 3.36
CA ALA A 102 17.55 -2.72 4.04
C ALA A 102 16.86 -1.72 3.10
N LEU A 103 17.57 -1.17 2.10
CA LEU A 103 16.99 -0.29 1.08
C LEU A 103 16.04 -1.04 0.14
N VAL A 104 16.38 -2.27 -0.23
CA VAL A 104 15.49 -3.15 -1.00
C VAL A 104 14.25 -3.49 -0.18
N GLY A 105 14.44 -3.90 1.08
CA GLY A 105 13.35 -4.16 2.02
C GLY A 105 12.41 -2.96 2.17
N ALA A 106 12.97 -1.77 2.32
CA ALA A 106 12.20 -0.53 2.44
C ALA A 106 11.36 -0.26 1.19
N THR A 107 11.91 -0.48 0.00
CA THR A 107 11.17 -0.38 -1.27
C THR A 107 10.00 -1.37 -1.30
N VAL A 108 10.23 -2.62 -0.89
CA VAL A 108 9.19 -3.67 -0.84
C VAL A 108 8.09 -3.30 0.16
N ILE A 109 8.44 -2.84 1.36
CA ILE A 109 7.47 -2.37 2.35
C ILE A 109 6.65 -1.20 1.81
N GLY A 110 7.31 -0.22 1.18
CA GLY A 110 6.64 0.95 0.62
C GLY A 110 5.63 0.60 -0.47
N THR A 111 6.05 -0.22 -1.43
CA THR A 111 5.22 -0.64 -2.57
C THR A 111 4.06 -1.53 -2.12
N PHE A 112 4.33 -2.61 -1.39
CA PHE A 112 3.28 -3.54 -0.92
C PHE A 112 2.41 -2.89 0.15
N GLY A 113 2.98 -2.08 1.04
CA GLY A 113 2.24 -1.31 2.04
C GLY A 113 1.22 -0.38 1.40
N ALA A 114 1.62 0.37 0.37
CA ALA A 114 0.68 1.20 -0.41
C ALA A 114 -0.40 0.36 -1.11
N GLY A 115 -0.04 -0.80 -1.68
CA GLY A 115 -0.99 -1.74 -2.27
C GLY A 115 -2.03 -2.26 -1.28
N PHE A 116 -1.60 -2.65 -0.08
CA PHE A 116 -2.50 -3.08 1.00
C PHE A 116 -3.37 -1.93 1.48
N MET A 117 -2.82 -0.72 1.59
CA MET A 117 -3.58 0.46 1.98
C MET A 117 -4.67 0.81 0.96
N LEU A 118 -4.38 0.73 -0.34
CA LEU A 118 -5.37 0.88 -1.41
C LEU A 118 -6.47 -0.19 -1.33
N SER A 119 -6.08 -1.45 -1.07
CA SER A 119 -7.03 -2.56 -0.82
C SER A 119 -7.90 -2.30 0.42
N GLY A 120 -7.32 -1.73 1.49
CA GLY A 120 -8.01 -1.33 2.71
C GLY A 120 -9.06 -0.24 2.45
N PHE A 121 -8.71 0.79 1.68
CA PHE A 121 -9.67 1.82 1.27
C PHE A 121 -10.77 1.26 0.36
N ALA A 122 -10.44 0.39 -0.60
CA ALA A 122 -11.45 -0.31 -1.42
C ALA A 122 -12.42 -1.14 -0.55
N SER A 123 -11.88 -1.83 0.44
CA SER A 123 -12.60 -2.61 1.44
C SER A 123 -13.55 -1.78 2.28
N LEU A 124 -13.12 -0.58 2.70
CA LEU A 124 -13.94 0.39 3.40
C LEU A 124 -15.05 0.94 2.50
N HIS A 125 -14.71 1.30 1.25
CA HIS A 125 -15.69 1.76 0.26
C HIS A 125 -16.78 0.72 -0.01
N PHE A 126 -16.43 -0.56 -0.02
CA PHE A 126 -17.40 -1.65 -0.20
C PHE A 126 -18.30 -1.82 1.02
N ARG A 127 -17.73 -1.87 2.23
CA ARG A 127 -18.47 -2.05 3.49
C ARG A 127 -19.37 -0.87 3.86
N THR A 128 -19.11 0.32 3.33
CA THR A 128 -19.91 1.53 3.58
C THR A 128 -21.00 1.77 2.53
N ARG A 129 -21.15 0.90 1.52
CA ARG A 129 -22.21 1.02 0.52
C ARG A 129 -23.61 0.92 1.14
N GLY A 130 -24.53 1.73 0.63
CA GLY A 130 -25.92 1.75 1.07
C GLY A 130 -26.15 2.39 2.44
N LYS A 131 -25.13 3.03 3.03
CA LYS A 131 -25.23 3.70 4.34
C LYS A 131 -25.27 5.21 4.15
N ASP A 132 -26.19 5.88 4.84
CA ASP A 132 -26.37 7.34 4.73
C ASP A 132 -25.18 8.13 5.28
N TRP A 133 -24.48 7.57 6.27
CA TRP A 133 -23.28 8.16 6.87
C TRP A 133 -21.98 7.91 6.08
N ARG A 134 -22.06 7.30 4.89
CA ARG A 134 -20.90 6.91 4.10
C ARG A 134 -19.94 8.06 3.81
N ILE A 135 -20.46 9.16 3.27
CA ILE A 135 -19.64 10.30 2.83
C ILE A 135 -18.83 10.89 4.00
N PRO A 136 -19.45 11.29 5.13
CA PRO A 136 -18.69 11.87 6.23
C PRO A 136 -17.66 10.90 6.80
N ALA A 137 -17.98 9.61 6.94
CA ALA A 137 -17.01 8.65 7.45
C ALA A 137 -15.83 8.40 6.50
N LEU A 138 -16.07 8.35 5.18
CA LEU A 138 -14.99 8.20 4.22
C LEU A 138 -14.07 9.42 4.22
N ILE A 139 -14.63 10.63 4.25
CA ILE A 139 -13.84 11.87 4.35
C ILE A 139 -12.97 11.86 5.60
N LEU A 140 -13.56 11.54 6.76
CA LEU A 140 -12.82 11.44 8.02
C LEU A 140 -11.73 10.37 7.95
N CYS A 141 -12.01 9.19 7.40
CA CYS A 141 -11.01 8.14 7.27
C CYS A 141 -9.84 8.54 6.35
N TYR A 142 -10.10 9.22 5.23
CA TYR A 142 -9.05 9.72 4.34
C TYR A 142 -8.19 10.79 5.02
N LEU A 143 -8.82 11.80 5.62
CA LEU A 143 -8.11 12.87 6.32
C LEU A 143 -7.31 12.33 7.52
N ALA A 144 -7.93 11.48 8.33
CA ALA A 144 -7.28 10.87 9.49
C ALA A 144 -6.11 9.98 9.07
N SER A 145 -6.21 9.24 7.97
CA SER A 145 -5.10 8.40 7.49
C SER A 145 -3.97 9.21 6.86
N MET A 146 -4.25 10.38 6.29
CA MET A 146 -3.21 11.27 5.78
C MET A 146 -2.49 12.02 6.90
N LEU A 147 -3.23 12.46 7.92
CA LEU A 147 -2.68 13.31 8.99
C LEU A 147 -2.11 12.51 10.16
N MET A 148 -2.61 11.29 10.39
CA MET A 148 -2.26 10.47 11.54
C MET A 148 -1.82 9.06 11.10
N LEU A 149 -0.79 8.54 11.77
CA LEU A 149 -0.27 7.20 11.48
C LEU A 149 -1.24 6.09 11.94
N LEU A 150 -1.93 6.26 13.06
CA LEU A 150 -2.78 5.21 13.62
C LEU A 150 -3.97 4.83 12.70
N PRO A 151 -4.79 5.77 12.18
CA PRO A 151 -5.84 5.45 11.22
C PRO A 151 -5.28 4.83 9.94
N ALA A 152 -4.13 5.31 9.47
CA ALA A 152 -3.41 4.72 8.34
C ALA A 152 -3.09 3.23 8.58
N LEU A 153 -2.59 2.88 9.77
CA LEU A 153 -2.33 1.49 10.15
C LEU A 153 -3.61 0.66 10.23
N LEU A 154 -4.72 1.21 10.72
CA LEU A 154 -6.01 0.49 10.72
C LEU A 154 -6.47 0.15 9.30
N ILE A 155 -6.34 1.09 8.35
CA ILE A 155 -6.65 0.85 6.93
C ILE A 155 -5.69 -0.18 6.33
N LEU A 156 -4.41 -0.12 6.66
CA LEU A 156 -3.43 -1.12 6.24
C LEU A 156 -3.84 -2.53 6.72
N VAL A 157 -4.17 -2.69 8.00
CA VAL A 157 -4.62 -3.97 8.58
C VAL A 157 -5.91 -4.45 7.92
N LEU A 158 -6.85 -3.55 7.62
CA LEU A 158 -8.04 -3.89 6.85
C LEU A 158 -7.68 -4.44 5.46
N GLY A 159 -6.66 -3.87 4.81
CA GLY A 159 -6.12 -4.38 3.56
C GLY A 159 -5.45 -5.74 3.65
N LEU A 160 -4.69 -5.99 4.73
CA LEU A 160 -4.04 -7.30 4.99
C LEU A 160 -5.08 -8.40 5.28
N SER A 161 -6.15 -8.06 6.01
CA SER A 161 -7.20 -9.03 6.37
C SER A 161 -8.10 -9.39 5.19
N ASP A 162 -8.33 -8.47 4.25
CA ASP A 162 -9.14 -8.69 3.06
C ASP A 162 -8.25 -9.12 1.87
N THR A 163 -7.52 -10.24 2.00
CA THR A 163 -6.74 -10.85 0.89
C THR A 163 -7.47 -12.03 0.26
N ARG A 164 -7.36 -12.20 -1.06
CA ARG A 164 -8.04 -13.28 -1.80
C ARG A 164 -7.03 -14.29 -2.37
N LYS A 165 -7.48 -15.54 -2.55
CA LYS A 165 -6.74 -16.54 -3.32
C LYS A 165 -6.77 -16.16 -4.80
N ALA A 166 -5.73 -16.50 -5.55
CA ALA A 166 -5.77 -16.44 -7.01
C ALA A 166 -6.87 -17.40 -7.49
N ILE A 167 -7.89 -16.86 -8.17
CA ILE A 167 -8.94 -17.68 -8.78
C ILE A 167 -8.35 -18.21 -10.09
N ALA A 168 -8.21 -19.53 -10.21
CA ALA A 168 -7.86 -20.15 -11.48
C ALA A 168 -9.00 -19.88 -12.46
N LEU A 169 -8.71 -19.21 -13.57
CA LEU A 169 -9.67 -18.98 -14.65
C LEU A 169 -9.87 -20.24 -15.53
N THR A 170 -9.09 -21.28 -15.28
CA THR A 170 -9.24 -22.60 -15.91
C THR A 170 -10.25 -23.43 -15.12
N PRO A 171 -11.34 -23.90 -15.74
CA PRO A 171 -12.23 -24.87 -15.10
C PRO A 171 -11.41 -26.08 -14.66
N THR A 172 -11.40 -26.37 -13.37
CA THR A 172 -10.91 -27.66 -12.88
C THR A 172 -11.93 -28.71 -13.30
N LYS A 173 -11.47 -29.84 -13.85
CA LYS A 173 -12.28 -30.96 -14.35
C LYS A 173 -13.40 -31.40 -13.39
N ASP A 174 -13.23 -31.17 -12.09
CA ASP A 174 -14.20 -31.49 -11.03
C ASP A 174 -15.41 -30.54 -10.95
N ALA A 175 -15.36 -29.37 -11.59
CA ALA A 175 -16.48 -28.42 -11.63
C ALA A 175 -17.61 -28.88 -12.57
N ASP A 176 -17.28 -29.70 -13.58
CA ASP A 176 -18.21 -30.30 -14.53
C ASP A 176 -18.65 -31.72 -14.14
N ALA A 177 -18.20 -32.23 -12.98
CA ALA A 177 -18.66 -33.53 -12.48
C ALA A 177 -20.14 -33.42 -12.09
N PRO A 178 -21.05 -34.23 -12.68
CA PRO A 178 -22.46 -34.20 -12.31
C PRO A 178 -22.61 -34.55 -10.83
N LYS A 179 -23.25 -33.67 -10.06
CA LYS A 179 -23.60 -33.94 -8.67
C LYS A 179 -24.47 -35.19 -8.63
N GLN A 180 -23.94 -36.27 -8.06
CA GLN A 180 -24.69 -37.50 -7.83
C GLN A 180 -25.87 -37.17 -6.93
N SER A 181 -27.08 -37.30 -7.47
CA SER A 181 -28.32 -37.12 -6.71
C SER A 181 -28.43 -38.27 -5.72
N ASP A 182 -28.27 -37.97 -4.43
CA ASP A 182 -28.60 -38.89 -3.34
C ASP A 182 -30.09 -39.22 -3.39
N THR A 183 -30.43 -40.29 -4.11
CA THR A 183 -31.73 -40.95 -3.98
C THR A 183 -31.55 -42.03 -2.92
N LYS A 184 -31.75 -41.67 -1.66
CA LYS A 184 -32.04 -42.66 -0.61
C LYS A 184 -33.52 -43.00 -0.70
N ILE A 185 -33.78 -44.25 -1.07
CA ILE A 185 -35.07 -44.96 -0.93
C ILE A 185 -35.24 -45.32 0.55
#